data_AF-A0A4Q2DG40-F1
#
_entry.id   AF-A0A4Q2DG40-F1
#
_cell.length_a   1.000
_cell.length_b   1.000
_cell.length_c   1.000
_cell.angle_alpha   90.00
_cell.angle_beta   90.00
_cell.angle_gamma   90.00
#
_symmetry.space_group_name_H-M   'P 1'
#
loop_
_entity.id
_entity.type
_entity.pdbx_description
1 polymer ?
#
loop_
_entity_poly.entity_id
_entity_poly.type
_entity_poly.pdbx_seq_one_letter_code
_entity_poly.pdbx_strand_id
1 'polypeptide(L)'
;GFGLREVWDDWGIVGDIIPFTAYFPRADIHELISPDLLHQLIKGTFKDHLVDWIVQYINDTYPKSEAKCILADIDRRIAVTPTFPGLRHFYEGRGFKQWTGDDSKGLMKVLLPAISGHVPEQMVHAVRDFLEFAYLVRRSVITEDDLRQLDVLVAQFHQNREIFRDVGVRPEGFSLPRQHSMVHYRHLIQEFGAPNGLCSSITESKHIKAVKRPYRRSSRNKPLGQMLITNQRINKILAMRTKLQFFRKRATNLPQIEALPSVTPPVVLDINVEGFEGDAVDEPASMGDIKLAKRAVPRRARCIYEVANEIQQPQLLNRVRQYIYNYCRMSGGPDDD
;
A
#
# COMPACT_ATOMS: atom_id res chain seq x y z
N GLY A 1 1.96 43.42 12.03
CA GLY A 1 1.83 42.01 11.63
C GLY A 1 3.13 41.58 11.03
N PHE A 2 3.56 40.35 11.31
CA PHE A 2 4.77 39.77 10.72
C PHE A 2 4.69 39.79 9.19
N GLY A 3 5.82 39.99 8.50
CA GLY A 3 5.86 39.97 7.04
C GLY A 3 5.70 38.55 6.49
N LEU A 4 5.16 38.36 5.27
CA LEU A 4 4.96 37.01 4.68
C LEU A 4 6.24 36.15 4.68
N ARG A 5 7.39 36.79 4.48
CA ARG A 5 8.69 36.12 4.48
C ARG A 5 9.13 35.68 5.88
N GLU A 6 8.90 36.53 6.87
CA GLU A 6 9.13 36.22 8.30
C GLU A 6 8.22 35.06 8.74
N VAL A 7 6.95 35.08 8.30
CA VAL A 7 5.95 34.04 8.57
C VAL A 7 6.38 32.67 8.00
N TRP A 8 6.99 32.66 6.81
CA TRP A 8 7.52 31.45 6.19
C TRP A 8 8.85 30.98 6.79
N ASP A 9 9.81 31.88 6.98
CA ASP A 9 11.16 31.53 7.42
C ASP A 9 11.17 31.03 8.88
N ASP A 10 10.38 31.65 9.76
CA ASP A 10 10.38 31.31 11.19
C ASP A 10 9.37 30.21 11.55
N TRP A 11 8.25 30.10 10.82
CA TRP A 11 7.17 29.17 11.15
C TRP A 11 6.75 28.23 10.00
N GLY A 12 7.30 28.37 8.79
CA GLY A 12 6.92 27.55 7.64
C GLY A 12 5.50 27.81 7.14
N ILE A 13 4.87 28.93 7.52
CA ILE A 13 3.50 29.25 7.18
C ILE A 13 3.48 30.06 5.89
N VAL A 14 2.65 29.64 4.94
CA VAL A 14 2.42 30.38 3.69
C VAL A 14 1.27 31.37 3.93
N GLY A 15 1.62 32.61 4.29
CA GLY A 15 0.66 33.62 4.73
C GLY A 15 -0.27 34.19 3.66
N ASP A 16 -0.01 33.90 2.37
CA ASP A 16 -0.82 34.36 1.23
C ASP A 16 -1.69 33.24 0.62
N ILE A 17 -1.68 32.03 1.19
CA ILE A 17 -2.56 30.95 0.77
C ILE A 17 -3.81 30.91 1.65
N ILE A 18 -4.96 31.09 1.00
CA ILE A 18 -6.26 30.80 1.60
C ILE A 18 -6.56 29.31 1.32
N PRO A 19 -6.72 28.46 2.34
CA PRO A 19 -7.10 27.07 2.13
C PRO A 19 -8.38 26.94 1.33
N PHE A 20 -8.48 25.91 0.49
CA PHE A 20 -9.68 25.62 -0.31
C PHE A 20 -10.97 25.57 0.55
N THR A 21 -10.85 25.13 1.80
CA THR A 21 -11.96 24.99 2.76
C THR A 21 -12.29 26.27 3.54
N ALA A 22 -11.54 27.38 3.38
CA ALA A 22 -11.68 28.56 4.23
C ALA A 22 -13.07 29.19 4.21
N TYR A 23 -13.82 29.00 3.13
CA TYR A 23 -15.17 29.54 2.96
C TYR A 23 -16.28 28.51 3.19
N PHE A 24 -15.93 27.29 3.58
CA PHE A 24 -16.90 26.23 3.75
C PHE A 24 -17.53 26.37 5.14
N PRO A 25 -18.84 26.66 5.24
CA PRO A 25 -19.49 26.79 6.54
C PRO A 25 -19.38 25.45 7.27
N ARG A 26 -18.80 25.48 8.48
CA ARG A 26 -18.55 24.30 9.36
C ARG A 26 -17.41 23.37 8.91
N ALA A 27 -16.46 23.85 8.10
CA ALA A 27 -15.23 23.12 7.82
C ALA A 27 -14.03 23.86 8.40
N ASP A 28 -13.68 23.57 9.65
CA ASP A 28 -12.42 24.02 10.22
C ASP A 28 -11.31 23.06 9.79
N ILE A 29 -10.36 23.57 9.01
CA ILE A 29 -9.22 22.77 8.54
C ILE A 29 -8.37 22.25 9.70
N HIS A 30 -8.35 22.95 10.84
CA HIS A 30 -7.61 22.55 12.03
C HIS A 30 -8.26 21.38 12.75
N GLU A 31 -9.58 21.24 12.65
CA GLU A 31 -10.33 20.11 13.20
C GLU A 31 -10.37 18.93 12.23
N LEU A 32 -10.23 19.15 10.92
CA LEU A 32 -10.36 18.12 9.87
C LEU A 32 -9.10 17.26 9.64
N ILE A 33 -8.01 17.48 10.38
CA ILE A 33 -6.78 16.71 10.21
C ILE A 33 -6.92 15.33 10.86
N SER A 34 -7.17 14.32 10.02
CA SER A 34 -7.24 12.92 10.47
C SER A 34 -5.84 12.28 10.65
N PRO A 35 -5.73 11.16 11.40
CA PRO A 35 -4.48 10.45 11.56
C PRO A 35 -3.96 9.89 10.23
N ASP A 36 -2.66 10.08 9.97
CA ASP A 36 -1.99 9.54 8.78
C ASP A 36 -0.93 8.51 9.19
N LEU A 37 -1.32 7.23 9.16
CA LEU A 37 -0.42 6.13 9.48
C LEU A 37 0.83 6.10 8.59
N LEU A 38 0.72 6.47 7.31
CA LEU A 38 1.82 6.34 6.38
C LEU A 38 2.88 7.41 6.61
N HIS A 39 2.49 8.68 6.69
CA HIS A 39 3.47 9.76 6.82
C HIS A 39 3.87 10.04 8.26
N GLN A 40 2.96 9.92 9.23
CA GLN A 40 3.28 10.19 10.64
C GLN A 40 4.03 9.01 11.25
N LEU A 41 3.50 7.79 11.15
CA LEU A 41 4.08 6.64 11.85
C LEU A 41 5.11 5.88 11.01
N ILE A 42 4.72 5.39 9.84
CA ILE A 42 5.55 4.45 9.06
C ILE A 42 6.76 5.14 8.42
N LYS A 43 6.54 6.20 7.64
CA LYS A 43 7.64 6.97 7.03
C LYS A 43 8.29 7.89 8.07
N GLY A 44 7.49 8.57 8.87
CA GLY A 44 7.95 9.53 9.87
C GLY A 44 8.67 8.91 11.04
N THR A 45 7.90 8.54 12.07
CA THR A 45 8.47 8.11 13.34
C THR A 45 9.32 6.84 13.21
N PHE A 46 8.89 5.85 12.43
CA PHE A 46 9.66 4.63 12.26
C PHE A 46 10.88 4.84 11.37
N LYS A 47 10.69 5.15 10.09
CA LYS A 47 11.79 5.18 9.11
C LYS A 47 12.67 6.43 9.26
N ASP A 48 12.09 7.63 9.22
CA ASP A 48 12.86 8.89 9.19
C ASP A 48 13.44 9.25 10.56
N HIS A 49 12.87 8.73 11.66
CA HIS A 49 13.39 8.97 13.00
C HIS A 49 14.07 7.72 13.57
N LEU A 50 13.33 6.69 14.01
CA LEU A 50 13.92 5.60 14.80
C LEU A 50 15.00 4.80 14.06
N VAL A 51 14.77 4.42 12.80
CA VAL A 51 15.78 3.69 12.02
C VAL A 51 17.00 4.56 11.76
N ASP A 52 16.80 5.81 11.35
CA ASP A 52 17.89 6.75 11.07
C ASP A 52 18.70 7.07 12.35
N TRP A 53 18.05 7.20 13.50
CA TRP A 53 18.70 7.45 14.79
C TRP A 53 19.51 6.25 15.30
N ILE A 54 19.04 5.03 15.07
CA ILE A 54 19.80 3.82 15.40
C ILE A 54 21.07 3.74 14.54
N VAL A 55 20.96 4.04 13.24
CA VAL A 55 22.12 4.08 12.35
C VAL A 55 23.09 5.17 12.78
N GLN A 56 22.59 6.34 13.13
CA GLN A 56 23.41 7.43 13.63
C GLN A 56 24.13 7.04 14.93
N TYR A 57 23.42 6.49 15.92
CA TYR A 57 24.01 6.01 17.17
C TYR A 57 25.20 5.07 16.93
N ILE A 58 25.04 4.08 16.05
CA ILE A 58 26.10 3.10 15.75
C ILE A 58 27.31 3.80 15.12
N ASN A 59 27.10 4.74 14.19
CA ASN A 59 28.18 5.47 13.55
C ASN A 59 28.89 6.45 14.48
N ASP A 60 28.17 7.06 15.42
CA ASP A 60 28.71 8.04 16.36
C ASP A 60 29.43 7.35 17.53
N THR A 61 28.99 6.15 17.93
CA THR A 61 29.53 5.42 19.10
C THR A 61 30.76 4.58 18.77
N TYR A 62 30.82 3.97 17.59
CA TYR A 62 31.87 3.01 17.23
C TYR A 62 32.82 3.55 16.15
N PRO A 63 34.10 3.13 16.15
CA PRO A 63 35.00 3.41 15.03
C PRO A 63 34.40 2.94 13.70
N LYS A 64 34.65 3.69 12.61
CA LYS A 64 34.02 3.45 11.29
C LYS A 64 34.04 2.00 10.81
N SER A 65 35.13 1.27 11.06
CA SER A 65 35.26 -0.14 10.68
C SER A 65 34.34 -1.06 11.47
N GLU A 66 34.19 -0.79 12.77
CA GLU A 66 33.35 -1.56 13.68
C GLU A 66 31.87 -1.22 13.48
N ALA A 67 31.54 0.07 13.34
CA ALA A 67 30.20 0.51 12.96
C ALA A 67 29.71 -0.18 11.67
N LYS A 68 30.58 -0.27 10.65
CA LYS A 68 30.28 -1.00 9.42
C LYS A 68 30.04 -2.50 9.65
N CYS A 69 30.81 -3.13 10.54
CA CYS A 69 30.62 -4.53 10.91
C CYS A 69 29.27 -4.76 11.60
N ILE A 70 28.93 -3.90 12.57
CA ILE A 70 27.66 -3.95 13.30
C ILE A 70 26.47 -3.77 12.35
N LEU A 71 26.52 -2.75 11.48
CA LEU A 71 25.46 -2.51 10.51
C LEU A 71 25.31 -3.67 9.52
N ALA A 72 26.42 -4.28 9.09
CA ALA A 72 26.40 -5.47 8.24
C ALA A 72 25.82 -6.70 8.96
N ASP A 73 26.06 -6.87 10.27
CA ASP A 73 25.45 -7.93 11.06
C ASP A 73 23.94 -7.70 11.22
N ILE A 74 23.50 -6.46 11.47
CA ILE A 74 22.07 -6.11 11.48
C ILE A 74 21.43 -6.47 10.13
N ASP A 75 22.06 -6.10 9.02
CA ASP A 75 21.57 -6.41 7.67
C ASP A 75 21.54 -7.92 7.40
N ARG A 76 22.56 -8.66 7.88
CA ARG A 76 22.58 -10.12 7.82
C ARG A 76 21.44 -10.73 8.62
N ARG A 77 21.18 -10.27 9.85
CA ARG A 77 20.07 -10.75 10.70
C ARG A 77 18.72 -10.53 10.03
N ILE A 78 18.54 -9.38 9.39
CA ILE A 78 17.34 -9.08 8.60
C ILE A 78 17.24 -10.05 7.41
N ALA A 79 18.34 -10.29 6.69
CA ALA A 79 18.37 -11.15 5.51
C ALA A 79 18.14 -12.64 5.81
N VAL A 80 18.52 -13.13 6.98
CA VAL A 80 18.30 -14.53 7.39
C VAL A 80 16.92 -14.77 8.03
N THR A 81 16.05 -13.76 8.08
CA THR A 81 14.70 -13.92 8.61
C THR A 81 13.96 -15.00 7.81
N PRO A 82 13.37 -16.02 8.46
CA PRO A 82 12.65 -17.08 7.77
C PRO A 82 11.57 -16.55 6.84
N THR A 83 11.43 -17.17 5.67
CA THR A 83 10.37 -16.81 4.73
C THR A 83 9.01 -17.21 5.29
N PHE A 84 8.08 -16.26 5.29
CA PHE A 84 6.70 -16.47 5.74
C PHE A 84 5.73 -15.76 4.78
N PRO A 85 4.54 -16.32 4.48
CA PRO A 85 3.54 -15.66 3.65
C PRO A 85 3.22 -14.23 4.15
N GLY A 86 3.31 -13.24 3.28
CA GLY A 86 3.06 -11.83 3.65
C GLY A 86 4.20 -11.15 4.44
N LEU A 87 5.32 -11.85 4.69
CA LEU A 87 6.56 -11.25 5.15
C LEU A 87 7.47 -10.95 3.96
N ARG A 88 8.00 -9.73 3.90
CA ARG A 88 8.95 -9.35 2.87
C ARG A 88 10.32 -9.93 3.19
N HIS A 89 10.91 -10.60 2.21
CA HIS A 89 12.29 -11.06 2.30
C HIS A 89 13.28 -9.95 1.86
N PHE A 90 14.31 -9.73 2.67
CA PHE A 90 15.29 -8.66 2.50
C PHE A 90 16.67 -9.23 2.19
N TYR A 91 16.93 -9.61 0.94
CA TYR A 91 18.17 -10.31 0.56
C TYR A 91 19.47 -9.59 0.95
N GLU A 92 19.47 -8.25 0.93
CA GLU A 92 20.62 -7.40 1.26
C GLU A 92 20.37 -6.54 2.52
N GLY A 93 19.41 -6.93 3.37
CA GLY A 93 19.05 -6.16 4.55
C GLY A 93 18.45 -4.79 4.21
N ARG A 94 19.00 -3.72 4.81
CA ARG A 94 18.48 -2.33 4.71
C ARG A 94 19.07 -1.51 3.56
N GLY A 95 19.90 -2.10 2.69
CA GLY A 95 20.68 -1.40 1.66
C GLY A 95 19.91 -0.72 0.50
N PHE A 96 18.66 -0.31 0.66
CA PHE A 96 17.87 0.33 -0.40
C PHE A 96 18.24 1.81 -0.59
N LYS A 97 18.56 2.20 -1.82
CA LYS A 97 18.76 3.62 -2.20
C LYS A 97 17.50 4.47 -2.06
N GLN A 98 16.33 3.86 -2.22
CA GLN A 98 15.03 4.51 -2.07
C GLN A 98 14.09 3.56 -1.33
N TRP A 99 13.61 4.01 -0.17
CA TRP A 99 12.65 3.27 0.64
C TRP A 99 11.22 3.61 0.24
N THR A 100 10.42 2.58 -0.01
CA THR A 100 8.97 2.68 -0.18
C THR A 100 8.24 2.51 1.16
N GLY A 101 6.95 2.83 1.18
CA GLY A 101 6.09 2.54 2.34
C GLY A 101 6.05 1.05 2.67
N ASP A 102 6.06 0.18 1.65
CA ASP A 102 6.04 -1.27 1.85
C ASP A 102 7.38 -1.82 2.32
N ASP A 103 8.50 -1.21 1.90
CA ASP A 103 9.82 -1.52 2.44
C ASP A 103 9.83 -1.23 3.94
N SER A 104 9.32 -0.06 4.33
CA SER A 104 9.25 0.39 5.73
C SER A 104 8.38 -0.54 6.58
N LYS A 105 7.16 -0.87 6.09
CA LYS A 105 6.26 -1.85 6.74
C LYS A 105 6.90 -3.23 6.87
N GLY A 106 7.66 -3.67 5.87
CA GLY A 106 8.39 -4.93 5.93
C GLY A 106 9.47 -4.91 7.02
N LEU A 107 10.23 -3.83 7.09
CA LEU A 107 11.30 -3.66 8.08
C LEU A 107 10.74 -3.62 9.52
N MET A 108 9.60 -2.97 9.74
CA MET A 108 8.91 -2.95 11.04
C MET A 108 8.69 -4.35 11.63
N LYS A 109 8.53 -5.39 10.78
CA LYS A 109 8.28 -6.77 11.22
C LYS A 109 9.54 -7.50 11.70
N VAL A 110 10.73 -7.03 11.31
CA VAL A 110 11.99 -7.79 11.47
C VAL A 110 13.09 -7.01 12.20
N LEU A 111 12.89 -5.70 12.42
CA LEU A 111 13.94 -4.83 12.96
C LEU A 111 14.33 -5.15 14.42
N LEU A 112 13.35 -5.40 15.30
CA LEU A 112 13.59 -5.61 16.74
C LEU A 112 14.65 -6.70 17.03
N PRO A 113 14.51 -7.94 16.55
CA PRO A 113 15.52 -8.96 16.80
C PRO A 113 16.86 -8.64 16.12
N ALA A 114 16.85 -7.88 15.01
CA ALA A 114 18.06 -7.52 14.29
C ALA A 114 18.96 -6.55 15.06
N ILE A 115 18.37 -5.59 15.80
CA ILE A 115 19.13 -4.58 16.56
C ILE A 115 19.50 -5.05 17.98
N SER A 116 18.87 -6.10 18.49
CA SER A 116 19.11 -6.61 19.84
C SER A 116 20.59 -7.00 20.05
N GLY A 117 21.18 -6.51 21.14
CA GLY A 117 22.59 -6.74 21.47
C GLY A 117 23.59 -5.82 20.74
N HIS A 118 23.13 -5.00 19.80
CA HIS A 118 23.97 -4.00 19.09
C HIS A 118 23.71 -2.56 19.53
N VAL A 119 22.58 -2.32 20.21
CA VAL A 119 22.18 -1.01 20.73
C VAL A 119 21.78 -1.14 22.20
N PRO A 120 21.78 -0.04 22.98
CA PRO A 120 21.28 -0.05 24.34
C PRO A 120 19.89 -0.65 24.44
N GLU A 121 19.62 -1.44 25.48
CA GLU A 121 18.35 -2.12 25.68
C GLU A 121 17.16 -1.14 25.66
N GLN A 122 17.36 0.06 26.22
CA GLN A 122 16.36 1.12 26.21
C GLN A 122 15.98 1.61 24.79
N MET A 123 16.91 1.57 23.82
CA MET A 123 16.57 1.86 22.41
C MET A 123 15.69 0.76 21.83
N VAL A 124 15.98 -0.51 22.15
CA VAL A 124 15.14 -1.64 21.74
C VAL A 124 13.74 -1.50 22.32
N HIS A 125 13.62 -1.10 23.59
CA HIS A 125 12.34 -0.80 24.25
C HIS A 125 11.61 0.36 23.56
N ALA A 126 12.29 1.45 23.24
CA ALA A 126 11.67 2.57 22.52
C ALA A 126 11.09 2.12 21.15
N VAL A 127 11.84 1.34 20.38
CA VAL A 127 11.35 0.79 19.10
C VAL A 127 10.18 -0.16 19.33
N ARG A 128 10.24 -1.02 20.35
CA ARG A 128 9.17 -1.97 20.67
C ARG A 128 7.88 -1.23 21.01
N ASP A 129 7.93 -0.28 21.94
CA ASP A 129 6.75 0.43 22.41
C ASP A 129 6.11 1.25 21.28
N PHE A 130 6.93 1.84 20.40
CA PHE A 130 6.45 2.47 19.17
C PHE A 130 5.81 1.46 18.21
N LEU A 131 6.41 0.29 17.99
CA LEU A 131 5.87 -0.72 17.08
C LEU A 131 4.54 -1.27 17.59
N GLU A 132 4.44 -1.56 18.89
CA GLU A 132 3.19 -1.96 19.54
C GLU A 132 2.10 -0.90 19.33
N PHE A 133 2.42 0.38 19.58
CA PHE A 133 1.51 1.49 19.29
C PHE A 133 1.08 1.50 17.83
N ALA A 134 2.05 1.42 16.90
CA ALA A 134 1.81 1.50 15.47
C ALA A 134 0.97 0.33 14.95
N TYR A 135 1.11 -0.87 15.50
CA TYR A 135 0.26 -2.01 15.15
C TYR A 135 -1.13 -1.93 15.79
N LEU A 136 -1.25 -1.38 16.99
CA LEU A 136 -2.53 -1.19 17.67
C LEU A 136 -3.44 -0.23 16.89
N VAL A 137 -2.93 0.94 16.50
CA VAL A 137 -3.70 1.94 15.71
C VAL A 137 -3.98 1.50 14.26
N ARG A 138 -3.40 0.39 13.81
CA ARG A 138 -3.64 -0.19 12.49
C ARG A 138 -4.81 -1.18 12.47
N ARG A 139 -5.35 -1.55 13.64
CA ARG A 139 -6.51 -2.45 13.73
C ARG A 139 -7.74 -1.79 13.11
N SER A 140 -8.62 -2.61 12.53
CA SER A 140 -9.91 -2.18 11.99
C SER A 140 -10.95 -1.89 13.07
N VAL A 141 -10.76 -2.51 14.24
CA VAL A 141 -11.60 -2.32 15.42
C VAL A 141 -10.68 -1.93 16.56
N ILE A 142 -11.01 -0.81 17.21
CA ILE A 142 -10.28 -0.25 18.34
C ILE A 142 -11.29 -0.08 19.46
N THR A 143 -11.04 -0.75 20.58
CA THR A 143 -11.89 -0.72 21.78
C THR A 143 -11.41 0.35 22.76
N GLU A 144 -12.21 0.64 23.80
CA GLU A 144 -11.80 1.55 24.86
C GLU A 144 -10.55 1.05 25.62
N ASP A 145 -10.39 -0.27 25.73
CA ASP A 145 -9.20 -0.89 26.31
C ASP A 145 -7.97 -0.64 25.45
N ASP A 146 -8.11 -0.76 24.13
CA ASP A 146 -7.05 -0.42 23.18
C ASP A 146 -6.70 1.07 23.29
N LEU A 147 -7.67 1.97 23.44
CA LEU A 147 -7.41 3.41 23.63
C LEU A 147 -6.62 3.69 24.90
N ARG A 148 -6.95 3.03 26.02
CA ARG A 148 -6.16 3.12 27.26
C ARG A 148 -4.75 2.57 27.07
N GLN A 149 -4.61 1.51 26.29
CA GLN A 149 -3.30 0.95 25.96
C GLN A 149 -2.47 1.88 25.09
N LEU A 150 -3.08 2.65 24.17
CA LEU A 150 -2.37 3.68 23.39
C LEU A 150 -1.71 4.72 24.29
N ASP A 151 -2.42 5.21 25.31
CA ASP A 151 -1.88 6.22 26.24
C ASP A 151 -0.66 5.66 27.00
N VAL A 152 -0.74 4.39 27.44
CA VAL A 152 0.37 3.69 28.11
C VAL A 152 1.57 3.54 27.16
N LEU A 153 1.35 3.10 25.93
CA LEU A 153 2.41 2.89 24.95
C LEU A 153 3.08 4.21 24.54
N VAL A 154 2.33 5.30 24.42
CA VAL A 154 2.89 6.63 24.15
C VAL A 154 3.76 7.09 25.33
N ALA A 155 3.31 6.89 26.57
CA ALA A 155 4.09 7.24 27.76
C ALA A 155 5.38 6.41 27.86
N GLN A 156 5.30 5.10 27.63
CA GLN A 156 6.48 4.21 27.62
C GLN A 156 7.45 4.57 26.49
N PHE A 157 6.94 4.83 25.29
CA PHE A 157 7.76 5.32 24.18
C PHE A 157 8.46 6.64 24.52
N HIS A 158 7.76 7.59 25.14
CA HIS A 158 8.33 8.87 25.56
C HIS A 158 9.40 8.71 26.64
N GLN A 159 9.23 7.78 27.56
CA GLN A 159 10.24 7.47 28.58
C GLN A 159 11.47 6.81 27.95
N ASN A 160 11.26 5.81 27.08
CA ASN A 160 12.35 5.03 26.51
C ASN A 160 13.11 5.77 25.42
N ARG A 161 12.47 6.68 24.67
CA ARG A 161 13.18 7.47 23.64
C ARG A 161 14.22 8.42 24.21
N GLU A 162 14.18 8.72 25.51
CA GLU A 162 15.16 9.60 26.16
C GLU A 162 16.60 9.11 26.00
N ILE A 163 16.79 7.79 25.83
CA ILE A 163 18.09 7.23 25.49
C ILE A 163 18.74 7.92 24.28
N PHE A 164 17.95 8.31 23.27
CA PHE A 164 18.48 8.99 22.08
C PHE A 164 19.02 10.38 22.40
N ARG A 165 18.48 11.06 23.43
CA ARG A 165 19.04 12.31 23.95
C ARG A 165 20.29 12.04 24.79
N ASP A 166 20.22 11.04 25.68
CA ASP A 166 21.30 10.72 26.62
C ASP A 166 22.58 10.28 25.90
N VAL A 167 22.46 9.54 24.80
CA VAL A 167 23.61 9.12 23.96
C VAL A 167 24.01 10.17 22.92
N GLY A 168 23.41 11.37 22.94
CA GLY A 168 23.79 12.50 22.09
C GLY A 168 23.28 12.44 20.64
N VAL A 169 22.42 11.50 20.27
CA VAL A 169 21.80 11.44 18.92
C VAL A 169 20.76 12.55 18.73
N ARG A 170 20.05 12.91 19.80
CA ARG A 170 19.00 13.95 19.84
C ARG A 170 19.20 14.91 21.03
N PRO A 171 20.31 15.67 21.08
CA PRO A 171 20.63 16.54 22.22
C PRO A 171 19.59 17.65 22.42
N GLU A 172 19.08 18.21 21.32
CA GLU A 172 18.05 19.27 21.32
C GLU A 172 16.63 18.75 21.61
N GLY A 173 16.47 17.45 21.86
CA GLY A 173 15.19 16.82 22.19
C GLY A 173 14.30 16.45 20.99
N PHE A 174 12.99 16.43 21.26
CA PHE A 174 11.98 15.72 20.45
C PHE A 174 10.87 16.63 19.91
N SER A 175 11.18 17.89 19.56
CA SER A 175 10.26 18.83 18.88
C SER A 175 10.00 18.41 17.42
N LEU A 176 9.39 17.24 17.24
CA LEU A 176 9.23 16.54 15.98
C LEU A 176 7.74 16.33 15.69
N PRO A 177 7.13 17.05 14.73
CA PRO A 177 5.69 16.99 14.48
C PRO A 177 5.14 15.57 14.28
N ARG A 178 5.90 14.69 13.59
CA ARG A 178 5.49 13.31 13.30
C ARG A 178 5.50 12.38 14.52
N GLN A 179 6.36 12.64 15.51
CA GLN A 179 6.32 11.92 16.79
C GLN A 179 5.28 12.55 17.72
N HIS A 180 5.20 13.88 17.74
CA HIS A 180 4.20 14.59 18.52
C HIS A 180 2.77 14.17 18.15
N SER A 181 2.49 13.89 16.87
CA SER A 181 1.16 13.45 16.44
C SER A 181 0.64 12.22 17.18
N MET A 182 1.51 11.35 17.72
CA MET A 182 1.11 10.14 18.46
C MET A 182 0.22 10.46 19.67
N VAL A 183 0.44 11.59 20.36
CA VAL A 183 -0.37 11.98 21.53
C VAL A 183 -1.82 12.31 21.17
N HIS A 184 -2.08 12.62 19.90
CA HIS A 184 -3.41 13.00 19.42
C HIS A 184 -4.20 11.79 18.89
N TYR A 185 -3.57 10.62 18.73
CA TYR A 185 -4.24 9.46 18.12
C TYR A 185 -5.48 9.02 18.90
N ARG A 186 -5.46 9.05 20.24
CA ARG A 186 -6.63 8.70 21.05
C ARG A 186 -7.83 9.57 20.68
N HIS A 187 -7.66 10.89 20.76
CA HIS A 187 -8.72 11.85 20.44
C HIS A 187 -9.18 11.70 18.99
N LEU A 188 -8.24 11.61 18.05
CA LEU A 188 -8.56 11.50 16.63
C LEU A 188 -9.25 10.18 16.28
N ILE A 189 -8.97 9.08 16.97
CA ILE A 189 -9.70 7.81 16.79
C ILE A 189 -11.14 7.94 17.29
N GLN A 190 -11.37 8.68 18.37
CA GLN A 190 -12.71 8.92 18.90
C GLN A 190 -13.55 9.79 17.95
N GLU A 191 -12.94 10.81 17.33
CA GLU A 191 -13.61 11.71 16.38
C GLU A 191 -13.84 11.06 15.01
N PHE A 192 -12.82 10.36 14.48
CA PHE A 192 -12.81 9.91 13.08
C PHE A 192 -12.92 8.40 12.90
N GLY A 193 -12.84 7.63 13.97
CA GLY A 193 -12.82 6.17 13.93
C GLY A 193 -11.44 5.60 13.59
N ALA A 194 -11.42 4.32 13.17
CA ALA A 194 -10.19 3.58 12.94
C ALA A 194 -9.31 4.23 11.84
N PRO A 195 -8.01 4.49 12.08
CA PRO A 195 -7.14 5.22 11.15
C PRO A 195 -6.90 4.52 9.81
N ASN A 196 -7.06 3.19 9.76
CA ASN A 196 -6.85 2.40 8.55
C ASN A 196 -7.76 2.83 7.38
N GLY A 197 -8.93 3.40 7.67
CA GLY A 197 -9.87 3.92 6.66
C GLY A 197 -9.56 5.34 6.16
N LEU A 198 -8.67 6.07 6.83
CA LEU A 198 -8.44 7.51 6.60
C LEU A 198 -7.00 7.83 6.16
N CYS A 199 -6.12 6.84 6.20
CA CYS A 199 -4.71 7.00 5.87
C CYS A 199 -4.48 7.41 4.40
N SER A 200 -3.47 8.27 4.19
CA SER A 200 -3.05 8.70 2.86
C SER A 200 -2.57 7.56 1.96
N SER A 201 -2.32 6.36 2.51
CA SER A 201 -1.99 5.17 1.71
C SER A 201 -3.10 4.84 0.70
N ILE A 202 -4.36 5.11 1.04
CA ILE A 202 -5.51 4.89 0.15
C ILE A 202 -5.41 5.81 -1.07
N THR A 203 -5.22 7.11 -0.83
CA THR A 203 -5.14 8.12 -1.89
C THR A 203 -3.83 7.99 -2.68
N GLU A 204 -2.70 7.66 -2.05
CA GLU A 204 -1.43 7.38 -2.74
C GLU A 204 -1.54 6.17 -3.68
N SER A 205 -2.18 5.07 -3.23
CA SER A 205 -2.43 3.89 -4.07
C SER A 205 -3.31 4.21 -5.28
N LYS A 206 -4.40 4.98 -5.07
CA LYS A 206 -5.25 5.46 -6.17
C LYS A 206 -4.48 6.38 -7.12
N HIS A 207 -3.66 7.28 -6.60
CA HIS A 207 -2.82 8.18 -7.39
C HIS A 207 -1.80 7.41 -8.25
N ILE A 208 -1.22 6.30 -7.75
CA ILE A 208 -0.38 5.41 -8.56
C ILE A 208 -1.17 4.88 -9.76
N LYS A 209 -2.39 4.35 -9.52
CA LYS A 209 -3.20 3.71 -10.56
C LYS A 209 -3.80 4.71 -11.56
N ALA A 210 -4.26 5.86 -11.08
CA ALA A 210 -4.98 6.87 -11.87
C ALA A 210 -4.06 7.94 -12.50
N VAL A 211 -2.87 8.18 -11.94
CA VAL A 211 -1.97 9.24 -12.40
C VAL A 211 -0.61 8.69 -12.81
N LYS A 212 0.16 8.08 -11.89
CA LYS A 212 1.56 7.69 -12.20
C LYS A 212 1.64 6.64 -13.32
N ARG A 213 0.80 5.59 -13.28
CA ARG A 213 0.78 4.54 -14.33
C ARG A 213 0.32 5.08 -15.69
N PRO A 214 -0.80 5.82 -15.81
CA PRO A 214 -1.20 6.46 -17.07
C PRO A 214 -0.18 7.46 -17.60
N TYR A 215 0.41 8.29 -16.73
CA TYR A 215 1.44 9.25 -17.13
C TYR A 215 2.65 8.54 -17.75
N ARG A 216 3.14 7.46 -17.13
CA ARG A 216 4.25 6.64 -17.68
C ARG A 216 3.93 6.01 -19.04
N ARG A 217 2.65 5.72 -19.31
CA ARG A 217 2.17 5.17 -20.60
C ARG A 217 1.91 6.24 -21.66
N SER A 218 1.79 7.49 -21.26
CA SER A 218 1.59 8.61 -22.18
C SER A 218 2.87 8.96 -22.92
N SER A 219 2.74 9.74 -23.99
CA SER A 219 3.89 10.33 -24.70
C SER A 219 4.63 11.41 -23.89
N ARG A 220 4.15 11.77 -22.69
CA ARG A 220 4.61 12.89 -21.85
C ARG A 220 4.45 14.28 -22.47
N ASN A 221 4.02 14.39 -23.73
CA ASN A 221 3.65 15.65 -24.37
C ASN A 221 2.14 15.88 -24.22
N LYS A 222 1.74 16.95 -23.52
CA LYS A 222 0.34 17.25 -23.15
C LYS A 222 -0.40 15.99 -22.64
N PRO A 223 0.09 15.35 -21.57
CA PRO A 223 -0.26 13.98 -21.20
C PRO A 223 -1.67 13.83 -20.62
N LEU A 224 -2.30 14.91 -20.15
CA LEU A 224 -3.57 14.86 -19.41
C LEU A 224 -4.69 14.15 -20.21
N GLY A 225 -4.90 14.52 -21.47
CA GLY A 225 -5.92 13.88 -22.32
C GLY A 225 -5.68 12.39 -22.52
N GLN A 226 -4.42 11.98 -22.71
CA GLN A 226 -4.03 10.57 -22.86
C GLN A 226 -4.25 9.79 -21.57
N MET A 227 -3.97 10.40 -20.41
CA MET A 227 -4.21 9.79 -19.11
C MET A 227 -5.70 9.57 -18.85
N LEU A 228 -6.54 10.55 -19.18
CA LEU A 228 -8.01 10.44 -19.06
C LEU A 228 -8.57 9.31 -19.92
N ILE A 229 -8.16 9.22 -21.20
CA ILE A 229 -8.57 8.14 -22.10
C ILE A 229 -8.11 6.77 -21.55
N THR A 230 -6.88 6.69 -21.05
CA THR A 230 -6.34 5.46 -20.45
C THR A 230 -7.17 5.02 -19.25
N ASN A 231 -7.48 5.94 -18.35
CA ASN A 231 -8.32 5.67 -17.18
C ASN A 231 -9.74 5.24 -17.57
N GLN A 232 -10.35 5.93 -18.54
CA GLN A 232 -11.68 5.56 -19.04
C GLN A 232 -11.68 4.15 -19.62
N ARG A 233 -10.67 3.78 -20.41
CA ARG A 233 -10.54 2.43 -20.97
C ARG A 233 -10.38 1.37 -19.88
N ILE A 234 -9.54 1.62 -18.88
CA ILE A 234 -9.35 0.70 -17.75
C ILE A 234 -10.67 0.51 -17.00
N ASN A 235 -11.40 1.58 -16.71
CA ASN A 235 -12.70 1.51 -16.03
C ASN A 235 -13.74 0.71 -16.83
N LYS A 236 -13.82 0.92 -18.15
CA LYS A 236 -14.70 0.14 -19.04
C LYS A 236 -14.37 -1.35 -19.00
N ILE A 237 -13.08 -1.72 -19.03
CA ILE A 237 -12.64 -3.12 -18.95
C ILE A 237 -12.98 -3.74 -17.58
N LEU A 238 -12.75 -3.00 -16.49
CA LEU A 238 -13.10 -3.47 -15.14
C LEU A 238 -14.61 -3.70 -15.01
N ALA A 239 -15.43 -2.74 -15.46
CA ALA A 239 -16.89 -2.89 -15.45
C ALA A 239 -17.36 -4.11 -16.26
N MET A 240 -16.76 -4.35 -17.43
CA MET A 240 -17.05 -5.53 -18.24
C MET A 240 -16.68 -6.83 -17.52
N ARG A 241 -15.51 -6.88 -16.86
CA ARG A 241 -15.08 -8.06 -16.08
C ARG A 241 -16.04 -8.37 -14.94
N THR A 242 -16.47 -7.36 -14.18
CA THR A 242 -17.45 -7.52 -13.11
C THR A 242 -18.77 -8.07 -13.64
N LYS A 243 -19.26 -7.53 -14.77
CA LYS A 243 -20.46 -8.07 -15.43
C LYS A 243 -20.27 -9.54 -15.83
N LEU A 244 -19.17 -9.89 -16.48
CA LEU A 244 -18.88 -11.28 -16.88
C LEU A 244 -18.79 -12.24 -15.68
N GLN A 245 -18.17 -11.83 -14.58
CA GLN A 245 -18.10 -12.62 -13.34
C GLN A 245 -19.49 -12.86 -12.74
N PHE A 246 -20.33 -11.81 -12.70
CA PHE A 246 -21.72 -11.93 -12.25
C PHE A 246 -22.51 -12.92 -13.11
N PHE A 247 -22.40 -12.84 -14.44
CA PHE A 247 -23.09 -13.77 -15.34
C PHE A 247 -22.56 -15.20 -15.23
N ARG A 248 -21.25 -15.37 -15.01
CA ARG A 248 -20.65 -16.70 -14.79
C ARG A 248 -21.17 -17.36 -13.51
N LYS A 249 -21.26 -16.63 -12.40
CA LYS A 249 -21.85 -17.12 -11.14
C LYS A 249 -23.34 -17.47 -11.27
N ARG A 250 -24.02 -16.94 -12.31
CA ARG A 250 -25.42 -17.23 -12.63
C ARG A 250 -25.58 -18.38 -13.63
N ALA A 251 -24.58 -18.57 -14.50
CA ALA A 251 -24.54 -19.65 -15.49
C ALA A 251 -24.14 -21.02 -14.92
N THR A 252 -23.68 -21.11 -13.67
CA THR A 252 -23.44 -22.38 -12.96
C THR A 252 -24.72 -23.16 -12.63
N ASN A 253 -25.91 -22.63 -12.97
CA ASN A 253 -27.19 -23.34 -12.95
C ASN A 253 -27.58 -23.95 -14.31
N LEU A 254 -26.70 -23.89 -15.33
CA LEU A 254 -26.86 -24.65 -16.58
C LEU A 254 -26.08 -25.96 -16.49
N PRO A 255 -26.61 -27.08 -17.02
CA PRO A 255 -25.97 -28.39 -16.91
C PRO A 255 -24.56 -28.32 -17.51
N GLN A 256 -23.56 -28.69 -16.71
CA GLN A 256 -22.18 -28.79 -17.16
C GLN A 256 -22.10 -29.91 -18.20
N ILE A 257 -21.72 -29.57 -19.42
CA ILE A 257 -21.29 -30.55 -20.42
C ILE A 257 -19.85 -30.91 -20.07
N GLU A 258 -19.61 -32.18 -19.76
CA GLU A 258 -18.30 -32.75 -19.42
C GLU A 258 -17.26 -32.38 -20.47
N ALA A 259 -16.24 -31.61 -20.08
CA ALA A 259 -15.06 -31.41 -20.89
C ALA A 259 -14.10 -32.59 -20.68
N LEU A 260 -13.66 -33.22 -21.77
CA LEU A 260 -12.63 -34.26 -21.73
C LEU A 260 -11.33 -33.76 -21.06
N PRO A 261 -10.60 -34.65 -20.35
CA PRO A 261 -9.47 -34.27 -19.52
C PRO A 261 -8.28 -33.83 -20.39
N SER A 262 -8.00 -32.52 -20.42
CA SER A 262 -6.72 -32.01 -20.93
C SER A 262 -5.70 -31.98 -19.79
N VAL A 263 -4.58 -32.67 -19.99
CA VAL A 263 -3.40 -32.73 -19.13
C VAL A 263 -3.07 -31.37 -18.51
N THR A 264 -3.14 -31.27 -17.18
CA THR A 264 -2.73 -30.09 -16.41
C THR A 264 -1.21 -29.92 -16.44
N PRO A 265 -0.65 -28.82 -16.98
CA PRO A 265 0.72 -28.45 -16.64
C PRO A 265 0.76 -27.86 -15.22
N PRO A 266 1.92 -27.89 -14.54
CA PRO A 266 2.03 -27.53 -13.13
C PRO A 266 1.67 -26.06 -12.88
N VAL A 267 0.97 -25.86 -11.77
CA VAL A 267 0.53 -24.57 -11.23
C VAL A 267 1.77 -23.70 -10.96
N VAL A 268 1.97 -22.66 -11.78
CA VAL A 268 2.79 -21.51 -11.37
C VAL A 268 1.87 -20.55 -10.61
N LEU A 269 2.02 -20.52 -9.29
CA LEU A 269 1.42 -19.52 -8.41
C LEU A 269 1.88 -18.12 -8.84
N ASP A 270 1.01 -17.40 -9.56
CA ASP A 270 1.17 -15.97 -9.81
C ASP A 270 0.73 -15.23 -8.54
N ILE A 271 1.67 -15.04 -7.62
CA ILE A 271 1.57 -14.07 -6.53
C ILE A 271 1.63 -12.69 -7.19
N ASN A 272 0.48 -12.12 -7.55
CA ASN A 272 0.29 -10.67 -7.71
C ASN A 272 -1.18 -10.35 -7.99
N VAL A 273 -2.03 -10.63 -7.00
CA VAL A 273 -3.28 -9.89 -6.85
C VAL A 273 -2.99 -8.81 -5.81
N GLU A 274 -2.60 -7.61 -6.24
CA GLU A 274 -2.69 -6.42 -5.38
C GLU A 274 -4.16 -6.07 -5.20
N GLY A 275 -4.81 -6.89 -4.37
CA GLY A 275 -6.08 -6.62 -3.73
C GLY A 275 -5.92 -5.46 -2.75
N PHE A 276 -7.04 -4.81 -2.51
CA PHE A 276 -7.24 -3.94 -1.38
C PHE A 276 -6.82 -4.69 -0.11
N GLU A 277 -5.93 -4.15 0.73
CA GLU A 277 -5.59 -4.71 2.07
C GLU A 277 -6.81 -4.54 2.99
N GLY A 278 -7.85 -5.34 2.74
CA GLY A 278 -8.83 -5.78 3.72
C GLY A 278 -8.84 -7.30 3.60
N ASP A 279 -8.46 -7.99 4.68
CA ASP A 279 -8.39 -9.45 4.74
C ASP A 279 -9.65 -10.08 4.13
N ALA A 280 -9.48 -10.76 2.99
CA ALA A 280 -10.53 -11.54 2.35
C ALA A 280 -10.02 -12.99 2.23
N VAL A 281 -10.72 -13.88 2.92
CA VAL A 281 -10.52 -15.33 2.96
C VAL A 281 -10.57 -15.91 1.55
N ASP A 282 -9.63 -16.80 1.23
CA ASP A 282 -9.47 -17.44 -0.08
C ASP A 282 -10.72 -18.26 -0.48
N GLU A 283 -11.35 -17.89 -1.60
CA GLU A 283 -12.26 -18.77 -2.35
C GLU A 283 -11.50 -19.45 -3.50
N PRO A 284 -11.73 -20.76 -3.77
CA PRO A 284 -10.98 -21.49 -4.78
C PRO A 284 -11.25 -21.00 -6.21
N ALA A 285 -10.17 -20.92 -7.00
CA ALA A 285 -10.15 -20.40 -8.36
C ALA A 285 -11.05 -21.20 -9.33
N SER A 286 -11.99 -20.50 -9.99
CA SER A 286 -12.86 -21.05 -11.02
C SER A 286 -12.15 -21.14 -12.39
N MET A 287 -12.42 -22.25 -13.10
CA MET A 287 -11.79 -22.77 -14.33
C MET A 287 -11.83 -21.88 -15.61
N GLY A 288 -11.78 -20.55 -15.51
CA GLY A 288 -11.90 -19.69 -16.70
C GLY A 288 -11.31 -18.32 -16.47
N ASP A 289 -10.10 -18.32 -15.93
CA ASP A 289 -9.31 -17.12 -15.78
C ASP A 289 -8.58 -16.84 -17.09
N ILE A 290 -8.95 -15.75 -17.77
CA ILE A 290 -8.35 -15.39 -19.06
C ILE A 290 -7.10 -14.54 -18.80
N LYS A 291 -5.92 -15.18 -18.86
CA LYS A 291 -4.63 -14.47 -18.82
C LYS A 291 -4.34 -13.81 -20.17
N LEU A 292 -4.33 -12.47 -20.21
CA LEU A 292 -3.88 -11.72 -21.38
C LEU A 292 -2.34 -11.72 -21.47
N ALA A 293 -1.81 -11.80 -22.68
CA ALA A 293 -0.37 -11.75 -22.91
C ALA A 293 0.25 -10.45 -22.38
N LYS A 294 1.37 -10.56 -21.64
CA LYS A 294 2.11 -9.42 -21.07
C LYS A 294 2.79 -8.53 -22.13
N ARG A 295 2.90 -9.01 -23.38
CA ARG A 295 3.53 -8.29 -24.51
C ARG A 295 2.65 -8.42 -25.75
N ALA A 296 2.43 -7.32 -26.46
CA ALA A 296 1.70 -7.33 -27.72
C ALA A 296 2.52 -8.09 -28.78
N VAL A 297 1.92 -9.11 -29.39
CA VAL A 297 2.54 -9.86 -30.49
C VAL A 297 2.10 -9.20 -31.80
N PRO A 298 3.00 -8.52 -32.54
CA PRO A 298 2.66 -7.96 -33.84
C PRO A 298 2.43 -9.10 -34.87
N ARG A 299 1.64 -8.81 -35.92
CA ARG A 299 1.31 -9.74 -37.03
C ARG A 299 0.43 -10.94 -36.69
N ARG A 300 -0.41 -10.84 -35.64
CA ARG A 300 -1.50 -11.80 -35.41
C ARG A 300 -2.63 -11.62 -36.42
N ALA A 301 -3.35 -12.71 -36.68
CA ALA A 301 -4.58 -12.68 -37.47
C ALA A 301 -5.55 -11.63 -36.91
N ARG A 302 -6.14 -10.83 -37.82
CA ARG A 302 -7.05 -9.72 -37.44
C ARG A 302 -8.51 -10.07 -37.68
N CYS A 303 -8.76 -11.13 -38.44
CA CYS A 303 -10.08 -11.62 -38.75
C CYS A 303 -10.38 -12.92 -38.01
N ILE A 304 -11.62 -13.10 -37.55
CA ILE A 304 -12.01 -14.27 -36.73
C ILE A 304 -11.78 -15.61 -37.43
N TYR A 305 -11.90 -15.66 -38.76
CA TYR A 305 -11.62 -16.85 -39.56
C TYR A 305 -10.14 -17.23 -39.55
N GLU A 306 -9.27 -16.23 -39.72
CA GLU A 306 -7.82 -16.40 -39.67
C GLU A 306 -7.36 -16.76 -38.26
N VAL A 307 -7.96 -16.14 -37.22
CA VAL A 307 -7.68 -16.48 -35.82
C VAL A 307 -8.09 -17.90 -35.51
N ALA A 308 -9.26 -18.35 -35.98
CA ALA A 308 -9.74 -19.72 -35.79
C ALA A 308 -8.77 -20.76 -36.38
N ASN A 309 -8.19 -20.46 -37.54
CA ASN A 309 -7.16 -21.28 -38.17
C ASN A 309 -5.81 -21.18 -37.41
N GLU A 310 -5.40 -19.97 -37.02
CA GLU A 310 -4.14 -19.73 -36.30
C GLU A 310 -4.08 -20.48 -34.96
N ILE A 311 -5.22 -20.61 -34.26
CA ILE A 311 -5.31 -21.33 -32.98
C ILE A 311 -5.84 -22.76 -33.11
N GLN A 312 -6.05 -23.25 -34.34
CA GLN A 312 -6.58 -24.58 -34.65
C GLN A 312 -7.93 -24.90 -33.96
N GLN A 313 -8.82 -23.91 -33.90
CA GLN A 313 -10.17 -24.04 -33.33
C GLN A 313 -11.24 -23.76 -34.40
N PRO A 314 -11.57 -24.73 -35.26
CA PRO A 314 -12.48 -24.53 -36.40
C PRO A 314 -13.91 -24.18 -35.96
N GLN A 315 -14.32 -24.57 -34.75
CA GLN A 315 -15.64 -24.25 -34.21
C GLN A 315 -15.73 -22.85 -33.57
N LEU A 316 -14.62 -22.09 -33.48
CA LEU A 316 -14.59 -20.79 -32.82
C LEU A 316 -15.66 -19.84 -33.38
N LEU A 317 -15.82 -19.81 -34.70
CA LEU A 317 -16.79 -18.96 -35.37
C LEU A 317 -18.23 -19.28 -34.94
N ASN A 318 -18.60 -20.57 -34.95
CA ASN A 318 -19.95 -21.01 -34.59
C ASN A 318 -20.23 -20.75 -33.11
N ARG A 319 -19.24 -20.94 -32.24
CA ARG A 319 -19.35 -20.67 -30.81
C ARG A 319 -19.48 -19.19 -30.51
N VAL A 320 -18.72 -18.32 -31.19
CA VAL A 320 -18.84 -16.87 -31.05
C VAL A 320 -20.20 -16.38 -31.59
N ARG A 321 -20.68 -16.94 -32.70
CA ARG A 321 -22.02 -16.63 -33.24
C ARG A 321 -23.14 -17.04 -32.29
N GLN A 322 -23.09 -18.26 -31.74
CA GLN A 322 -24.06 -18.71 -30.72
C GLN A 322 -24.00 -17.84 -29.46
N TYR A 323 -22.80 -17.46 -29.01
CA TYR A 323 -22.63 -16.57 -27.88
C TYR A 323 -23.24 -15.18 -28.13
N ILE A 324 -22.96 -14.56 -29.28
CA ILE A 324 -23.53 -13.26 -29.65
C ILE A 324 -25.05 -13.36 -29.81
N TYR A 325 -25.55 -14.41 -30.45
CA TYR A 325 -26.99 -14.66 -30.62
C TYR A 325 -27.72 -14.75 -29.26
N ASN A 326 -27.17 -15.52 -28.32
CA ASN A 326 -27.71 -15.64 -26.97
C ASN A 326 -27.59 -14.32 -26.18
N TYR A 327 -26.48 -13.60 -26.36
CA TYR A 327 -26.26 -12.31 -25.71
C TYR A 327 -27.25 -11.23 -26.20
N CYS A 328 -27.52 -11.17 -27.51
CA CYS A 328 -28.48 -10.24 -28.08
C CYS A 328 -29.92 -10.58 -27.68
N ARG A 329 -30.29 -11.87 -27.62
CA ARG A 329 -31.63 -12.30 -27.14
C ARG A 329 -31.87 -12.02 -25.66
N MET A 330 -30.84 -12.01 -24.81
CA MET A 330 -30.99 -11.63 -23.40
C MET A 330 -30.96 -10.12 -23.16
N SER A 331 -30.64 -9.33 -24.19
CA SER A 331 -30.57 -7.85 -24.13
C SER A 331 -31.77 -7.16 -24.79
N GLY A 332 -32.55 -7.87 -25.61
CA GLY A 332 -33.89 -7.45 -26.01
C GLY A 332 -34.87 -7.83 -24.92
N GLY A 333 -35.52 -6.85 -24.29
CA GLY A 333 -36.76 -7.12 -23.54
C GLY A 333 -37.80 -7.73 -24.47
N PRO A 334 -38.88 -8.32 -23.94
CA PRO A 334 -39.97 -8.80 -24.78
C PRO A 334 -40.57 -7.60 -25.53
N ASP A 335 -40.38 -7.57 -26.85
CA ASP A 335 -41.25 -6.82 -27.76
C ASP A 335 -42.56 -7.63 -27.89
N ASP A 336 -43.63 -6.97 -27.43
CA ASP A 336 -45.08 -7.05 -27.71
C ASP A 336 -45.73 -8.37 -28.18
N ASP A 337 -46.67 -8.89 -27.38
CA ASP A 337 -48.08 -9.20 -27.72
C ASP A 337 -48.85 -9.86 -26.55
#